data_AF-A0A971L0D7-F1
#
_entry.id   AF-A0A971L0D7-F1
#
_cell.length_a   1.000
_cell.length_b   1.000
_cell.length_c   1.000
_cell.angle_alpha   90.00
_cell.angle_beta   90.00
_cell.angle_gamma   90.00
#
_symmetry.space_group_name_H-M   'P 1'
#
loop_
_entity.id
_entity.type
_entity.pdbx_description
1 polymer ?
#
loop_
_entity_poly.entity_id
_entity_poly.type
_entity_poly.pdbx_seq_one_letter_code
_entity_poly.pdbx_strand_id
1 'polypeptide(L)'
;MKCKNCGASVSSRLPACEYCGTANEVYIKRKQEMEFLLNIFNKEKRRALIEAAPDIVVRLLNKFIIIAVIALIAALSVNFTVFILTERTFSDKPVGNEREHVLILEKMHEEKRFDEIGGYLYQNSLYSDGYLVYRQAQAIYEDISFFWSDVGYYENTINKTESGKDPQYSDKEDARKKYTGIMSSANEIFNFFKEDGIYSFEKDGILPENKDFYLECVMEVTAYLKYRCGLNDEEIKILSEFDNTYSDEFTKYCNELYDKYSSQRESN
;
A
#
# COMPACT_ATOMS: atom_id res chain seq x y z
N MET A 1 20.46 57.64 -58.14
CA MET A 1 21.82 58.23 -58.06
C MET A 1 22.54 57.95 -59.37
N LYS A 2 23.46 58.80 -59.81
CA LYS A 2 24.21 58.49 -61.05
C LYS A 2 25.39 57.58 -60.75
N CYS A 3 25.63 56.59 -61.61
CA CYS A 3 26.82 55.77 -61.53
C CYS A 3 28.05 56.66 -61.76
N LYS A 4 29.05 56.60 -60.88
CA LYS A 4 30.29 57.38 -61.03
C LYS A 4 31.09 57.01 -62.29
N ASN A 5 30.94 55.78 -62.78
CA ASN A 5 31.74 55.26 -63.89
C ASN A 5 31.08 55.52 -65.26
N CYS A 6 29.83 55.09 -65.46
CA CYS A 6 29.15 55.23 -66.76
C CYS A 6 28.14 56.39 -66.82
N GLY A 7 27.93 57.12 -65.72
CA GLY A 7 27.00 58.25 -65.64
C GLY A 7 25.51 57.89 -65.66
N ALA A 8 25.15 56.62 -65.89
CA ALA A 8 23.77 56.15 -65.96
C ALA A 8 23.03 56.36 -64.62
N SER A 9 21.73 56.61 -64.68
CA SER A 9 20.89 56.72 -63.48
C SER A 9 20.65 55.32 -62.89
N VAL A 10 21.18 55.06 -61.71
CA VAL A 10 21.08 53.79 -60.99
C VAL A 10 20.24 53.97 -59.72
N SER A 11 19.37 53.00 -59.46
CA SER A 11 18.59 52.95 -58.22
C SER A 11 19.52 52.80 -57.00
N SER A 12 19.28 53.55 -55.94
CA SER A 12 20.02 53.43 -54.67
C SER A 12 19.77 52.10 -53.94
N ARG A 13 18.81 51.30 -54.41
CA ARG A 13 18.48 49.97 -53.85
C ARG A 13 19.25 48.83 -54.52
N LEU A 14 19.98 49.09 -55.61
CA LEU A 14 20.73 48.06 -56.32
C LEU A 14 22.19 48.03 -55.86
N PRO A 15 22.79 46.84 -55.67
CA PRO A 15 24.15 46.70 -55.17
C PRO A 15 25.23 47.17 -56.15
N ALA A 16 24.91 47.19 -57.44
CA ALA A 16 25.80 47.64 -58.50
C ALA A 16 24.99 48.29 -59.63
N CYS A 17 25.68 49.05 -60.48
CA CYS A 17 25.11 49.56 -61.72
C CYS A 17 24.82 48.42 -62.68
N GLU A 18 23.58 48.29 -63.15
CA GLU A 18 23.17 47.25 -64.11
C GLU A 18 23.88 47.35 -65.46
N TYR A 19 24.36 48.55 -65.82
CA TYR A 19 24.98 48.80 -67.12
C TYR A 19 26.47 48.53 -67.17
N CYS A 20 27.21 48.81 -66.10
CA CYS A 20 28.68 48.67 -66.07
C CYS A 20 29.22 47.85 -64.90
N GLY A 21 28.34 47.29 -64.06
CA GLY A 21 28.71 46.47 -62.91
C GLY A 21 29.41 47.21 -61.77
N THR A 22 29.60 48.53 -61.86
CA THR A 22 30.29 49.29 -60.80
C THR A 22 29.46 49.30 -59.52
N ALA A 23 30.09 48.94 -58.40
CA ALA A 23 29.45 48.83 -57.10
C ALA A 23 28.78 50.16 -56.66
N ASN A 24 27.62 50.03 -56.05
CA ASN A 24 26.85 51.16 -55.52
C ASN A 24 27.20 51.39 -54.05
N GLU A 25 28.06 52.38 -53.79
CA GLU A 25 28.49 52.75 -52.43
C GLU A 25 27.33 53.10 -51.48
N VAL A 26 26.25 53.70 -52.00
CA VAL A 26 25.08 54.09 -51.18
C VAL A 26 24.31 52.86 -50.70
N TYR A 27 24.20 51.84 -51.55
CA TYR A 27 23.59 50.57 -51.15
C TYR A 27 24.43 49.86 -50.08
N ILE A 28 25.75 49.81 -50.26
CA ILE A 28 26.67 49.15 -49.33
C ILE A 28 26.60 49.81 -47.94
N LYS A 29 26.64 51.15 -47.87
CA LYS A 29 26.55 51.88 -46.60
C LYS A 29 25.22 51.62 -45.89
N ARG A 30 24.11 51.63 -46.63
CA ARG A 30 22.79 51.35 -46.06
C ARG A 30 22.66 49.91 -45.55
N LYS A 31 23.25 48.94 -46.26
CA LYS A 31 23.27 47.55 -45.83
C LYS A 31 24.02 47.40 -44.50
N GLN A 32 25.17 48.05 -44.36
CA GLN A 32 25.95 48.05 -43.11
C GLN A 32 25.18 48.68 -41.94
N GLU A 33 24.47 49.79 -42.16
CA GLU A 33 23.62 50.42 -41.14
C GLU A 33 22.46 49.50 -40.71
N MET A 34 21.82 48.81 -41.66
CA MET A 34 20.77 47.84 -41.33
C MET A 34 21.30 46.61 -40.57
N GLU A 35 22.45 46.08 -40.95
CA GLU A 35 23.09 44.95 -40.25
C GLU A 35 23.48 45.34 -38.81
N PHE A 36 23.96 46.57 -38.61
CA PHE A 36 24.27 47.08 -37.28
C PHE A 36 23.03 47.19 -36.38
N LEU A 37 21.93 47.75 -36.91
CA LEU A 37 20.66 47.87 -36.17
C LEU A 37 20.05 46.49 -35.83
N LEU A 38 20.12 45.53 -36.76
CA LEU A 38 19.68 44.15 -36.52
C LEU A 38 20.47 43.48 -35.40
N ASN A 39 21.79 43.71 -35.34
CA ASN A 39 22.64 43.16 -34.29
C ASN A 39 22.32 43.73 -32.91
N ILE A 40 22.03 45.04 -32.81
CA ILE A 40 21.60 45.67 -31.55
C ILE A 40 20.27 45.06 -31.09
N PHE A 41 19.28 45.00 -31.98
CA PHE A 41 17.96 44.45 -31.66
C PHE A 41 18.02 42.98 -31.22
N ASN A 42 18.83 42.16 -31.90
CA ASN A 42 19.02 40.75 -31.52
C ASN A 42 19.71 40.60 -30.16
N LYS A 43 20.62 41.51 -29.79
CA LYS A 43 21.31 41.48 -28.49
C LYS A 43 20.38 41.88 -27.34
N GLU A 44 19.48 42.83 -27.56
CA GLU A 44 18.45 43.21 -26.58
C GLU A 44 17.37 42.14 -26.44
N LYS A 45 16.91 41.56 -27.56
CA LYS A 45 15.96 40.43 -27.55
C LYS A 45 16.52 39.21 -26.81
N ARG A 46 17.82 38.90 -26.95
CA ARG A 46 18.47 37.84 -26.19
C ARG A 46 18.51 38.13 -24.69
N ARG A 47 18.77 39.38 -24.27
CA ARG A 47 18.77 39.75 -22.85
C ARG A 47 17.38 39.63 -22.22
N ALA A 48 16.34 40.11 -22.91
CA ALA A 48 14.96 39.99 -22.45
C ALA A 48 14.50 38.51 -22.32
N LEU A 49 14.95 37.64 -23.22
CA LEU A 49 14.65 36.21 -23.15
C LEU A 49 15.34 35.50 -21.98
N ILE A 50 16.55 35.94 -21.60
CA ILE A 50 17.29 35.36 -20.47
C ILE A 50 16.66 35.76 -19.12
N GLU A 51 16.19 37.00 -18.99
CA GLU A 51 15.50 37.48 -17.78
C GLU A 51 14.10 36.87 -17.59
N ALA A 52 13.39 36.53 -18.68
CA ALA A 52 12.06 35.91 -18.63
C ALA A 52 12.06 34.37 -18.60
N ALA A 53 13.23 33.73 -18.78
CA ALA A 53 13.38 32.28 -18.88
C ALA A 53 12.89 31.48 -17.65
N PRO A 54 13.14 31.87 -16.38
CA PRO A 54 12.77 31.01 -15.25
C PRO A 54 11.25 30.89 -15.09
N ASP A 55 10.48 31.92 -15.41
CA ASP A 55 9.03 31.96 -15.13
C ASP A 55 8.20 31.18 -16.18
N ILE A 56 8.67 31.14 -17.43
CA ILE A 56 8.05 30.37 -18.52
C ILE A 56 8.32 28.87 -18.35
N VAL A 57 9.53 28.50 -17.94
CA VAL A 57 9.92 27.10 -17.72
C VAL A 57 9.18 26.49 -16.54
N VAL A 58 9.02 27.23 -15.43
CA VAL A 58 8.25 26.78 -14.26
C VAL A 58 6.76 26.58 -14.60
N ARG A 59 6.13 27.48 -15.37
CA ARG A 59 4.74 27.31 -15.81
C ARG A 59 4.53 26.11 -16.73
N LEU A 60 5.48 25.84 -17.62
CA LEU A 60 5.42 24.67 -18.50
C LEU A 60 5.61 23.37 -17.72
N LEU A 61 6.59 23.31 -16.81
CA LEU A 61 6.81 22.15 -15.95
C LEU A 61 5.59 21.85 -15.06
N ASN A 62 4.96 22.87 -14.47
CA ASN A 62 3.72 22.67 -13.69
C ASN A 62 2.57 22.11 -14.55
N LYS A 63 2.42 22.55 -15.80
CA LYS A 63 1.41 21.97 -16.70
C LYS A 63 1.69 20.51 -17.03
N PHE A 64 2.95 20.14 -17.29
CA PHE A 64 3.32 18.74 -17.53
C PHE A 64 3.09 17.86 -16.31
N ILE A 65 3.41 18.35 -15.11
CA ILE A 65 3.17 17.62 -13.85
C ILE A 65 1.66 17.40 -13.65
N ILE A 66 0.83 18.42 -13.86
CA ILE A 66 -0.63 18.30 -13.72
C ILE A 66 -1.18 17.26 -14.71
N ILE A 67 -0.74 17.28 -15.97
CA ILE A 67 -1.16 16.30 -16.98
C ILE A 67 -0.71 14.88 -16.59
N ALA A 68 0.52 14.72 -16.10
CA ALA A 68 1.04 13.44 -15.65
C ALA A 68 0.26 12.89 -14.44
N VAL A 69 -0.12 13.75 -13.49
CA VAL A 69 -0.95 13.37 -12.33
C VAL A 69 -2.37 12.97 -12.79
N ILE A 70 -2.98 13.71 -13.71
CA ILE A 70 -4.30 13.35 -14.26
C ILE A 70 -4.24 12.01 -15.01
N ALA A 71 -3.18 11.79 -15.81
CA ALA A 71 -2.98 10.53 -16.50
C ALA A 71 -2.75 9.35 -15.54
N LEU A 72 -1.99 9.58 -14.45
CA LEU A 72 -1.80 8.60 -13.38
C LEU A 72 -3.12 8.26 -12.69
N ILE A 73 -3.91 9.28 -12.32
CA ILE A 73 -5.23 9.09 -11.71
C ILE A 73 -6.14 8.32 -12.66
N ALA A 74 -6.18 8.69 -13.95
CA ALA A 74 -6.98 7.97 -14.95
C ALA A 74 -6.54 6.50 -15.10
N ALA A 75 -5.23 6.23 -15.12
CA ALA A 75 -4.70 4.87 -15.18
C ALA A 75 -5.05 4.07 -13.91
N LEU A 76 -4.96 4.68 -12.72
CA LEU A 76 -5.37 4.05 -11.46
C LEU A 76 -6.88 3.78 -11.44
N SER A 77 -7.70 4.73 -11.90
CA SER A 77 -9.16 4.57 -11.98
C SER A 77 -9.56 3.46 -12.95
N VAL A 78 -8.88 3.32 -14.10
CA VAL A 78 -9.11 2.23 -15.04
C VAL A 78 -8.70 0.90 -14.43
N ASN A 79 -7.53 0.82 -13.77
CA ASN A 79 -7.12 -0.40 -13.07
C ASN A 79 -8.08 -0.79 -11.95
N PHE A 80 -8.56 0.17 -11.17
CA PHE A 80 -9.56 -0.05 -10.12
C PHE A 80 -10.91 -0.50 -10.70
N THR A 81 -11.33 0.10 -11.82
CA THR A 81 -12.57 -0.30 -12.50
C THR A 81 -12.44 -1.69 -13.12
N VAL A 82 -11.29 -2.02 -13.69
CA VAL A 82 -11.00 -3.38 -14.18
C VAL A 82 -11.00 -4.35 -13.02
N PHE A 83 -10.36 -4.04 -11.88
CA PHE A 83 -10.35 -4.87 -10.68
C PHE A 83 -11.77 -5.17 -10.16
N ILE A 84 -12.60 -4.13 -9.98
CA ILE A 84 -14.01 -4.26 -9.56
C ILE A 84 -14.84 -5.03 -10.60
N LEU A 85 -14.60 -4.79 -11.90
CA LEU A 85 -15.30 -5.51 -12.96
C LEU A 85 -14.85 -6.96 -13.02
N THR A 86 -13.56 -7.27 -12.88
CA THR A 86 -13.06 -8.65 -12.78
C THR A 86 -13.58 -9.31 -11.51
N GLU A 87 -13.62 -8.68 -10.33
CA GLU A 87 -14.29 -9.29 -9.16
C GLU A 87 -15.78 -9.56 -9.40
N ARG A 88 -16.48 -8.65 -10.08
CA ARG A 88 -17.91 -8.82 -10.40
C ARG A 88 -18.20 -9.77 -11.57
N THR A 89 -17.23 -10.06 -12.44
CA THR A 89 -17.39 -10.96 -13.59
C THR A 89 -16.68 -12.31 -13.42
N PHE A 90 -15.63 -12.39 -12.60
CA PHE A 90 -15.01 -13.60 -12.04
C PHE A 90 -15.58 -14.00 -10.67
N SER A 91 -16.69 -13.39 -10.24
CA SER A 91 -17.72 -14.14 -9.50
C SER A 91 -18.39 -15.10 -10.49
N ASP A 92 -17.57 -15.95 -11.11
CA ASP A 92 -18.02 -17.09 -11.88
C ASP A 92 -18.96 -17.86 -10.96
N LYS A 93 -20.16 -18.14 -11.46
CA LYS A 93 -21.13 -18.98 -10.77
C LYS A 93 -20.38 -20.20 -10.21
N PRO A 94 -20.64 -20.60 -8.95
CA PRO A 94 -19.95 -21.72 -8.32
C PRO A 94 -19.88 -22.90 -9.30
N VAL A 95 -18.69 -23.48 -9.46
CA VAL A 95 -18.45 -24.59 -10.40
C VAL A 95 -19.08 -25.86 -9.84
N GLY A 96 -20.36 -26.07 -10.12
CA GLY A 96 -21.09 -27.24 -9.65
C GLY A 96 -22.48 -26.90 -9.11
N ASN A 97 -23.11 -27.90 -8.49
CA ASN A 97 -24.38 -27.69 -7.79
C ASN A 97 -24.08 -27.24 -6.35
N GLU A 98 -24.76 -26.20 -5.86
CA GLU A 98 -24.66 -25.72 -4.48
C GLU A 98 -24.77 -26.85 -3.45
N ARG A 99 -25.67 -27.82 -3.68
CA ARG A 99 -25.82 -28.99 -2.80
C ARG A 99 -24.56 -29.86 -2.72
N GLU A 100 -23.81 -30.00 -3.81
CA GLU A 100 -22.59 -30.80 -3.83
C GLU A 100 -21.47 -30.11 -3.05
N HIS A 101 -21.32 -28.79 -3.20
CA HIS A 101 -20.37 -28.01 -2.42
C HIS A 101 -20.69 -28.02 -0.94
N VAL A 102 -21.97 -27.86 -0.57
CA VAL A 102 -22.42 -27.94 0.82
C VAL A 102 -22.11 -29.32 1.41
N LEU A 103 -22.40 -30.42 0.71
CA LEU A 103 -22.08 -31.77 1.22
C LEU A 103 -20.57 -31.98 1.45
N ILE A 104 -19.74 -31.44 0.58
CA ILE A 104 -18.28 -31.52 0.72
C ILE A 104 -17.80 -30.68 1.91
N LEU A 105 -18.33 -29.47 2.07
CA LEU A 105 -18.01 -28.57 3.17
C LEU A 105 -18.53 -29.08 4.53
N GLU A 106 -19.75 -29.62 4.56
CA GLU A 106 -20.34 -30.30 5.72
C GLU A 106 -19.41 -31.43 6.18
N LYS A 107 -18.98 -32.28 5.25
CA LYS A 107 -18.06 -33.38 5.58
C LYS A 107 -16.73 -32.87 6.14
N MET A 108 -16.14 -31.82 5.54
CA MET A 108 -14.90 -31.24 6.07
C MET A 108 -15.11 -30.65 7.47
N HIS A 109 -16.25 -30.01 7.71
CA HIS A 109 -16.63 -29.44 9.00
C HIS A 109 -16.81 -30.51 10.07
N GLU A 110 -17.58 -31.57 9.77
CA GLU A 110 -17.77 -32.74 10.66
C GLU A 110 -16.43 -33.44 10.98
N GLU A 111 -15.54 -33.54 9.99
CA GLU A 111 -14.19 -34.11 10.14
C GLU A 111 -13.19 -33.13 10.79
N LYS A 112 -13.62 -31.92 11.18
CA LYS A 112 -12.78 -30.84 11.74
C LYS A 112 -11.58 -30.44 10.86
N ARG A 113 -11.69 -30.60 9.55
CA ARG A 113 -10.67 -30.22 8.54
C ARG A 113 -10.79 -28.74 8.18
N PHE A 114 -10.78 -27.88 9.20
CA PHE A 114 -11.03 -26.44 9.07
C PHE A 114 -9.96 -25.71 8.24
N ASP A 115 -8.73 -26.23 8.24
CA ASP A 115 -7.60 -25.77 7.43
C ASP A 115 -7.85 -25.91 5.93
N GLU A 116 -8.61 -26.92 5.52
CA GLU A 116 -8.92 -27.19 4.11
C GLU A 116 -10.13 -26.40 3.60
N ILE A 117 -11.05 -26.03 4.49
CA ILE A 117 -12.31 -25.34 4.15
C ILE A 117 -12.03 -24.02 3.40
N GLY A 118 -11.09 -23.22 3.88
CA GLY A 118 -10.80 -21.93 3.27
C GLY A 118 -10.25 -22.02 1.85
N GLY A 119 -9.36 -22.98 1.62
CA GLY A 119 -8.85 -23.29 0.29
C GLY A 119 -9.97 -23.72 -0.66
N TYR A 120 -10.90 -24.54 -0.18
CA TYR A 120 -12.04 -25.01 -0.98
C TYR A 120 -13.02 -23.89 -1.33
N LEU A 121 -13.39 -23.05 -0.35
CA LEU A 121 -14.27 -21.89 -0.55
C LEU A 121 -13.68 -20.92 -1.58
N TYR A 122 -12.37 -20.62 -1.46
CA TYR A 122 -11.67 -19.73 -2.38
C TYR A 122 -11.60 -20.28 -3.79
N GLN A 123 -11.20 -21.56 -3.95
CA GLN A 123 -11.05 -22.19 -5.27
C GLN A 123 -12.35 -22.29 -6.07
N ASN A 124 -13.50 -22.34 -5.38
CA ASN A 124 -14.81 -22.51 -5.99
C ASN A 124 -15.68 -21.23 -5.94
N SER A 125 -15.12 -20.10 -5.49
CA SER A 125 -15.81 -18.80 -5.37
C SER A 125 -17.09 -18.84 -4.52
N LEU A 126 -17.05 -19.53 -3.37
CA LEU A 126 -18.21 -19.83 -2.53
C LEU A 126 -18.43 -18.78 -1.44
N TYR A 127 -18.96 -17.60 -1.81
CA TYR A 127 -19.12 -16.45 -0.90
C TYR A 127 -20.58 -16.00 -0.69
N SER A 128 -21.56 -16.83 -1.04
CA SER A 128 -22.96 -16.55 -0.72
C SER A 128 -23.31 -16.94 0.72
N ASP A 129 -24.45 -16.45 1.21
CA ASP A 129 -24.97 -16.74 2.56
C ASP A 129 -25.19 -18.25 2.81
N GLY A 130 -25.43 -19.03 1.76
CA GLY A 130 -25.51 -20.50 1.84
C GLY A 130 -24.25 -21.19 2.37
N TYR A 131 -23.10 -20.51 2.37
CA TYR A 131 -21.82 -21.03 2.88
C TYR A 131 -21.36 -20.32 4.16
N LEU A 132 -22.25 -19.55 4.82
CA LEU A 132 -21.89 -18.71 5.96
C LEU A 132 -21.26 -19.50 7.13
N VAL A 133 -21.80 -20.69 7.45
CA VAL A 133 -21.24 -21.58 8.48
C VAL A 133 -19.77 -21.89 8.20
N TYR A 134 -19.45 -22.29 6.98
CA TYR A 134 -18.10 -22.71 6.62
C TYR A 134 -17.14 -21.53 6.50
N ARG A 135 -17.61 -20.36 6.03
CA ARG A 135 -16.82 -19.12 6.05
C ARG A 135 -16.48 -18.68 7.48
N GLN A 136 -17.43 -18.81 8.39
CA GLN A 136 -17.15 -18.50 9.80
C GLN A 136 -16.19 -19.52 10.42
N ALA A 137 -16.33 -20.81 10.08
CA ALA A 137 -15.37 -21.83 10.51
C ALA A 137 -13.95 -21.52 10.02
N GLN A 138 -13.80 -21.11 8.77
CA GLN A 138 -12.53 -20.63 8.21
C GLN A 138 -12.01 -19.42 8.99
N ALA A 139 -12.84 -18.40 9.25
CA ALA A 139 -12.40 -17.21 9.98
C ALA A 139 -11.91 -17.54 11.39
N ILE A 140 -12.59 -18.43 12.12
CA ILE A 140 -12.15 -18.91 13.44
C ILE A 140 -10.81 -19.66 13.32
N TYR A 141 -10.67 -20.52 12.30
CA TYR A 141 -9.42 -21.24 12.05
C TYR A 141 -8.24 -20.30 11.72
N GLU A 142 -8.48 -19.26 10.92
CA GLU A 142 -7.47 -18.26 10.60
C GLU A 142 -6.97 -17.55 11.86
N ASP A 143 -7.87 -17.15 12.76
CA ASP A 143 -7.52 -16.48 14.02
C ASP A 143 -6.64 -17.36 14.91
N ILE A 144 -7.02 -18.62 15.13
CA ILE A 144 -6.21 -19.55 15.94
C ILE A 144 -4.87 -19.87 15.26
N SER A 145 -4.83 -19.95 13.92
CA SER A 145 -3.60 -20.15 13.16
C SER A 145 -2.65 -18.94 13.30
N PHE A 146 -3.18 -17.71 13.26
CA PHE A 146 -2.39 -16.50 13.48
C PHE A 146 -1.83 -16.44 14.90
N PHE A 147 -2.65 -16.74 15.90
CA PHE A 147 -2.21 -16.85 17.29
C PHE A 147 -1.04 -17.82 17.45
N TRP A 148 -1.12 -19.02 16.89
CA TRP A 148 -0.03 -20.00 16.99
C TRP A 148 1.23 -19.60 16.22
N SER A 149 1.07 -18.86 15.12
CA SER A 149 2.20 -18.27 14.40
C SER A 149 2.92 -17.24 15.27
N ASP A 150 2.19 -16.34 15.92
CA ASP A 150 2.73 -15.34 16.85
C ASP A 150 3.44 -15.99 18.04
N VAL A 151 2.86 -17.05 18.59
CA VAL A 151 3.50 -17.89 19.62
C VAL A 151 4.83 -18.44 19.13
N GLY A 152 4.86 -19.03 17.93
CA GLY A 152 6.09 -19.56 17.34
C GLY A 152 7.16 -18.48 17.15
N TYR A 153 6.79 -17.28 16.71
CA TYR A 153 7.72 -16.16 16.59
C TYR A 153 8.27 -15.72 17.94
N TYR A 154 7.41 -15.58 18.95
CA TYR A 154 7.81 -15.18 20.29
C TYR A 154 8.75 -16.20 20.95
N GLU A 155 8.40 -17.49 20.92
CA GLU A 155 9.23 -18.55 21.51
C GLU A 155 10.61 -18.61 20.83
N ASN A 156 10.66 -18.43 19.51
CA ASN A 156 11.92 -18.34 18.77
C ASN A 156 12.75 -17.11 19.19
N THR A 157 12.12 -15.94 19.34
CA THR A 157 12.80 -14.71 19.81
C THR A 157 13.36 -14.89 21.22
N ILE A 158 12.60 -15.50 22.15
CA ILE A 158 13.07 -15.78 23.51
C ILE A 158 14.26 -16.75 23.48
N ASN A 159 14.15 -17.87 22.76
CA ASN A 159 15.22 -18.86 22.69
C ASN A 159 16.53 -18.26 22.14
N LYS A 160 16.45 -17.35 21.16
CA LYS A 160 17.62 -16.62 20.65
C LYS A 160 18.21 -15.68 21.69
N THR A 161 17.35 -14.93 22.38
CA THR A 161 17.75 -13.98 23.43
C THR A 161 18.44 -14.70 24.59
N GLU A 162 17.88 -15.82 25.05
CA GLU A 162 18.41 -16.62 26.18
C GLU A 162 19.68 -17.39 25.80
N SER A 163 19.78 -17.91 24.57
CA SER A 163 20.96 -18.66 24.12
C SER A 163 22.18 -17.78 23.82
N GLY A 164 22.02 -16.44 23.80
CA GLY A 164 23.08 -15.49 23.47
C GLY A 164 23.61 -15.59 22.03
N LYS A 165 22.93 -16.36 21.17
CA LYS A 165 23.26 -16.48 19.75
C LYS A 165 22.51 -15.39 18.99
N ASP A 166 23.26 -14.37 18.56
CA ASP A 166 22.83 -13.24 17.73
C ASP A 166 22.20 -12.03 18.49
N PRO A 167 22.98 -11.37 19.37
CA PRO A 167 22.52 -10.20 20.15
C PRO A 167 22.25 -8.94 19.32
N GLN A 168 22.44 -8.98 17.99
CA GLN A 168 22.26 -7.82 17.12
C GLN A 168 20.81 -7.68 16.60
N TYR A 169 20.00 -8.75 16.70
CA TYR A 169 18.62 -8.81 16.16
C TYR A 169 17.54 -9.31 17.14
N SER A 170 17.90 -9.73 18.36
CA SER A 170 16.92 -10.08 19.41
C SER A 170 17.25 -9.35 20.70
N ASP A 171 16.65 -8.17 20.90
CA ASP A 171 16.69 -7.46 22.17
C ASP A 171 15.42 -7.75 23.00
N LYS A 172 15.45 -7.40 24.29
CA LYS A 172 14.29 -7.52 25.17
C LYS A 172 13.07 -6.73 24.65
N GLU A 173 13.27 -5.74 23.77
CA GLU A 173 12.19 -4.95 23.18
C GLU A 173 11.46 -5.71 22.07
N ASP A 174 12.16 -6.49 21.24
CA ASP A 174 11.54 -7.37 20.24
C ASP A 174 10.72 -8.46 20.93
N ALA A 175 11.24 -9.08 22.00
CA ALA A 175 10.49 -10.05 22.78
C ALA A 175 9.20 -9.45 23.39
N ARG A 176 9.26 -8.21 23.88
CA ARG A 176 8.06 -7.46 24.33
C ARG A 176 7.06 -7.23 23.19
N LYS A 177 7.53 -6.78 22.03
CA LYS A 177 6.66 -6.57 20.85
C LYS A 177 5.96 -7.86 20.42
N LYS A 178 6.69 -8.98 20.39
CA LYS A 178 6.13 -10.29 20.07
C LYS A 178 5.14 -10.78 21.13
N TYR A 179 5.40 -10.52 22.40
CA TYR A 179 4.44 -10.80 23.47
C TYR A 179 3.14 -10.01 23.32
N THR A 180 3.24 -8.70 23.02
CA THR A 180 2.06 -7.88 22.71
C THR A 180 1.29 -8.41 21.50
N GLY A 181 2.00 -8.93 20.49
CA GLY A 181 1.39 -9.61 19.34
C GLY A 181 0.51 -10.80 19.76
N ILE A 182 1.03 -11.71 20.59
CA ILE A 182 0.26 -12.83 21.15
C ILE A 182 -0.97 -12.33 21.92
N MET A 183 -0.83 -11.26 22.70
CA MET A 183 -1.95 -10.71 23.46
C MET A 183 -3.02 -10.10 22.55
N SER A 184 -2.62 -9.49 21.43
CA SER A 184 -3.56 -8.95 20.44
C SER A 184 -4.33 -10.08 19.79
N SER A 185 -3.65 -11.11 19.28
CA SER A 185 -4.32 -12.25 18.64
C SER A 185 -5.20 -13.04 19.63
N ALA A 186 -4.80 -13.14 20.91
CA ALA A 186 -5.66 -13.69 21.94
C ALA A 186 -6.93 -12.86 22.18
N ASN A 187 -6.80 -11.53 22.27
CA ASN A 187 -7.94 -10.62 22.44
C ASN A 187 -8.90 -10.71 21.24
N GLU A 188 -8.37 -10.79 20.02
CA GLU A 188 -9.17 -10.97 18.79
C GLU A 188 -9.99 -12.26 18.83
N ILE A 189 -9.41 -13.36 19.30
CA ILE A 189 -10.13 -14.63 19.49
C ILE A 189 -11.22 -14.47 20.57
N PHE A 190 -10.93 -13.83 21.70
CA PHE A 190 -11.93 -13.61 22.76
C PHE A 190 -13.09 -12.71 22.33
N ASN A 191 -12.85 -11.78 21.43
CA ASN A 191 -13.83 -10.79 20.97
C ASN A 191 -14.29 -11.05 19.54
N PHE A 192 -14.26 -12.30 19.06
CA PHE A 192 -14.47 -12.67 17.65
C PHE A 192 -15.42 -11.71 16.91
N PHE A 193 -14.80 -10.86 16.11
CA PHE A 193 -15.45 -9.79 15.36
C PHE A 193 -14.72 -9.65 14.04
N LYS A 194 -15.46 -9.69 12.94
CA LYS A 194 -14.91 -9.54 11.59
C LYS A 194 -15.70 -8.48 10.84
N GLU A 195 -15.01 -7.41 10.48
CA GLU A 195 -15.54 -6.39 9.59
C GLU A 195 -14.48 -6.10 8.52
N ASP A 196 -14.31 -7.04 7.61
CA ASP A 196 -13.51 -6.85 6.41
C ASP A 196 -14.37 -7.12 5.18
N GLY A 197 -13.91 -6.69 4.00
CA GLY A 197 -14.67 -6.85 2.76
C GLY A 197 -14.94 -8.31 2.35
N ILE A 198 -14.43 -9.28 3.11
CA ILE A 198 -14.49 -10.72 2.86
C ILE A 198 -15.41 -11.42 3.89
N TYR A 199 -15.39 -10.96 5.15
CA TYR A 199 -16.14 -11.46 6.29
C TYR A 199 -16.83 -10.32 7.04
N SER A 200 -18.13 -10.49 7.29
CA SER A 200 -18.90 -9.61 8.16
C SER A 200 -19.59 -10.47 9.22
N PHE A 201 -19.02 -10.49 10.43
CA PHE A 201 -19.58 -11.15 11.61
C PHE A 201 -19.63 -10.14 12.75
N GLU A 202 -20.83 -9.89 13.25
CA GLU A 202 -21.05 -9.04 14.42
C GLU A 202 -20.40 -9.66 15.67
N LYS A 203 -20.12 -8.81 16.66
CA LYS A 203 -19.66 -9.25 17.99
C LYS A 203 -20.71 -10.21 18.55
N ASP A 204 -20.26 -11.35 19.10
CA ASP A 204 -21.12 -12.47 19.54
C ASP A 204 -21.88 -13.21 18.43
N GLY A 205 -21.60 -12.93 17.15
CA GLY A 205 -22.24 -13.53 15.97
C GLY A 205 -21.84 -14.96 15.66
N ILE A 206 -21.33 -15.73 16.64
CA ILE A 206 -20.92 -17.13 16.45
C ILE A 206 -22.15 -18.00 16.15
N LEU A 207 -22.12 -18.66 15.00
CA LEU A 207 -23.16 -19.57 14.56
C LEU A 207 -23.14 -20.83 15.44
N PRO A 208 -24.31 -21.40 15.79
CA PRO A 208 -24.40 -22.59 16.63
C PRO A 208 -23.53 -23.75 16.17
N GLU A 209 -23.41 -23.94 14.86
CA GLU A 209 -22.62 -25.00 14.21
C GLU A 209 -21.11 -24.87 14.49
N ASN A 210 -20.63 -23.65 14.73
CA ASN A 210 -19.21 -23.36 14.99
C ASN A 210 -18.93 -23.08 16.47
N LYS A 211 -19.95 -23.06 17.32
CA LYS A 211 -19.80 -22.66 18.72
C LYS A 211 -18.83 -23.55 19.48
N ASP A 212 -18.93 -24.87 19.29
CA ASP A 212 -18.04 -25.81 19.98
C ASP A 212 -16.59 -25.65 19.51
N PHE A 213 -16.37 -25.49 18.21
CA PHE A 213 -15.04 -25.22 17.66
C PHE A 213 -14.45 -23.90 18.18
N TYR A 214 -15.24 -22.83 18.18
CA TYR A 214 -14.84 -21.55 18.74
C TYR A 214 -14.44 -21.66 20.22
N LEU A 215 -15.24 -22.37 21.04
CA LEU A 215 -14.94 -22.58 22.45
C LEU A 215 -13.68 -23.43 22.66
N GLU A 216 -13.43 -24.42 21.80
CA GLU A 216 -12.17 -25.18 21.80
C GLU A 216 -10.96 -24.24 21.58
N CYS A 217 -11.03 -23.33 20.60
CA CYS A 217 -9.98 -22.33 20.35
C CYS A 217 -9.79 -21.38 21.55
N VAL A 218 -10.88 -20.87 22.14
CA VAL A 218 -10.82 -20.01 23.34
C VAL A 218 -10.16 -20.74 24.52
N MET A 219 -10.48 -22.01 24.72
CA MET A 219 -9.87 -22.85 25.76
C MET A 219 -8.38 -23.06 25.51
N GLU A 220 -7.98 -23.29 24.26
CA GLU A 220 -6.60 -23.49 23.86
C GLU A 220 -5.73 -22.24 24.10
N VAL A 221 -6.22 -21.07 23.65
CA VAL A 221 -5.57 -19.77 23.91
C VAL A 221 -5.47 -19.52 25.41
N THR A 222 -6.57 -19.74 26.15
CA THR A 222 -6.60 -19.55 27.61
C THR A 222 -5.58 -20.44 28.30
N ALA A 223 -5.45 -21.70 27.88
CA ALA A 223 -4.47 -22.63 28.43
C ALA A 223 -3.03 -22.14 28.16
N TYR A 224 -2.74 -21.67 26.94
CA TYR A 224 -1.43 -21.10 26.63
C TYR A 224 -1.13 -19.88 27.51
N LEU A 225 -2.06 -18.92 27.63
CA LEU A 225 -1.87 -17.73 28.46
C LEU A 225 -1.63 -18.07 29.93
N LYS A 226 -2.36 -19.04 30.48
CA LYS A 226 -2.17 -19.49 31.87
C LYS A 226 -0.85 -20.21 32.07
N TYR A 227 -0.60 -21.26 31.30
CA TYR A 227 0.49 -22.20 31.60
C TYR A 227 1.83 -21.78 31.00
N ARG A 228 1.82 -21.05 29.89
CA ARG A 228 3.05 -20.57 29.24
C ARG A 228 3.35 -19.12 29.59
N CYS A 229 2.34 -18.25 29.59
CA CYS A 229 2.55 -16.83 29.93
C CYS A 229 2.40 -16.52 31.42
N GLY A 230 1.83 -17.43 32.22
CA GLY A 230 1.71 -17.27 33.68
C GLY A 230 0.53 -16.41 34.14
N LEU A 231 -0.37 -16.02 33.22
CA LEU A 231 -1.49 -15.14 33.55
C LEU A 231 -2.51 -15.83 34.46
N ASN A 232 -3.11 -15.05 35.35
CA ASN A 232 -4.26 -15.50 36.14
C ASN A 232 -5.60 -15.15 35.46
N ASP A 233 -6.71 -15.65 36.03
CA ASP A 233 -8.06 -15.46 35.47
C ASP A 233 -8.47 -13.99 35.35
N GLU A 234 -8.10 -13.15 36.32
CA GLU A 234 -8.43 -11.72 36.29
C GLU A 234 -7.64 -11.00 35.20
N GLU A 235 -6.37 -11.36 35.00
CA GLU A 235 -5.53 -10.77 33.96
C GLU A 235 -6.02 -11.13 32.55
N ILE A 236 -6.49 -12.37 32.35
CA ILE A 236 -7.10 -12.81 31.09
C ILE A 236 -8.44 -12.11 30.87
N LYS A 237 -9.23 -11.93 31.93
CA LYS A 237 -10.48 -11.18 31.87
C LYS A 237 -10.24 -9.73 31.43
N ILE A 238 -9.31 -9.02 32.08
CA ILE A 238 -8.92 -7.66 31.69
C ILE A 238 -8.45 -7.63 30.23
N LEU A 239 -7.64 -8.61 29.81
CA LEU A 239 -7.19 -8.71 28.42
C LEU A 239 -8.38 -8.80 27.45
N SER A 240 -9.43 -9.56 27.78
CA SER A 240 -10.63 -9.70 26.94
C SER A 240 -11.53 -8.46 26.92
N GLU A 241 -11.39 -7.54 27.88
CA GLU A 241 -12.22 -6.33 27.99
C GLU A 241 -11.70 -5.16 27.14
N PHE A 242 -10.50 -5.27 26.54
CA PHE A 242 -9.99 -4.25 25.63
C PHE A 242 -10.71 -4.25 24.28
N ASP A 243 -11.28 -3.11 23.91
CA ASP A 243 -11.93 -2.91 22.60
C ASP A 243 -10.92 -2.58 21.47
N ASN A 244 -9.72 -2.09 21.82
CA ASN A 244 -8.70 -1.69 20.84
C ASN A 244 -7.30 -2.13 21.26
N THR A 245 -6.79 -3.16 20.59
CA THR A 245 -5.45 -3.73 20.81
C THR A 245 -4.32 -2.83 20.31
N TYR A 246 -4.61 -1.79 19.53
CA TYR A 246 -3.63 -0.79 19.09
C TYR A 246 -3.51 0.41 20.03
N SER A 247 -4.23 0.40 21.16
CA SER A 247 -4.18 1.50 22.12
C SER A 247 -2.88 1.49 22.95
N ASP A 248 -2.47 2.69 23.39
CA ASP A 248 -1.35 2.85 24.32
C ASP A 248 -1.62 2.13 25.65
N GLU A 249 -2.89 2.09 26.09
CA GLU A 249 -3.31 1.41 27.31
C GLU A 249 -3.13 -0.10 27.21
N PHE A 250 -3.59 -0.70 26.10
CA PHE A 250 -3.38 -2.13 25.82
C PHE A 250 -1.89 -2.47 25.78
N THR A 251 -1.11 -1.67 25.05
CA THR A 251 0.33 -1.87 24.92
C THR A 251 1.02 -1.78 26.27
N LYS A 252 0.63 -0.79 27.10
CA LYS A 252 1.17 -0.62 28.45
C LYS A 252 0.83 -1.82 29.33
N TYR A 253 -0.41 -2.28 29.32
CA TYR A 253 -0.85 -3.45 30.07
C TYR A 253 -0.05 -4.72 29.67
N CYS A 254 0.11 -4.96 28.37
CA CYS A 254 0.91 -6.09 27.88
C CYS A 254 2.37 -6.03 28.33
N ASN A 255 2.98 -4.83 28.31
CA ASN A 255 4.35 -4.63 28.78
C ASN A 255 4.48 -4.88 30.29
N GLU A 256 3.50 -4.45 31.10
CA GLU A 256 3.48 -4.71 32.55
C GLU A 256 3.38 -6.22 32.84
N LEU A 257 2.53 -6.96 32.11
CA LEU A 257 2.45 -8.42 32.21
C LEU A 257 3.76 -9.10 31.79
N TYR A 258 4.36 -8.66 30.68
CA TYR A 258 5.64 -9.19 30.22
C TYR A 258 6.71 -9.02 31.28
N ASP A 259 6.86 -7.82 31.86
CA ASP A 259 7.87 -7.53 32.88
C ASP A 259 7.66 -8.33 34.16
N LYS A 260 6.39 -8.52 34.55
CA LYS A 260 5.99 -9.32 35.71
C LYS A 260 6.41 -10.79 35.57
N TYR A 261 6.16 -11.41 34.41
CA TYR A 261 6.33 -12.85 34.23
C TYR A 261 7.63 -13.27 33.52
N SER A 262 8.28 -12.38 32.77
CA SER A 262 9.63 -12.63 32.21
C SER A 262 10.68 -12.80 33.30
N SER A 263 10.59 -12.01 34.37
CA SER A 263 11.49 -12.07 35.54
C SER A 263 11.43 -13.41 36.28
N GLN A 264 10.31 -14.14 36.18
CA GLN A 264 10.13 -15.45 36.80
C GLN A 264 10.74 -16.59 36.00
N ARG A 265 10.96 -16.41 34.68
CA ARG A 265 11.63 -17.40 33.82
C ARG A 265 13.15 -17.43 34.02
N GLU A 266 13.78 -16.30 34.33
CA GLU A 266 15.23 -16.21 34.62
C GLU A 266 15.63 -16.89 35.96
N SER A 267 14.66 -17.37 36.76
CA SER A 267 14.87 -17.92 38.12
C SER A 267 14.76 -19.45 38.24
N ASN A 268 14.47 -20.15 37.14
CA ASN A 268 14.39 -21.62 37.05
C ASN A 268 15.45 -22.17 36.10
#